data_AF-A0A1I8CLP0-F1
#
_entry.id   AF-A0A1I8CLP0-F1
#
_cell.length_a   1.000
_cell.length_b   1.000
_cell.length_c   1.000
_cell.angle_alpha   90.00
_cell.angle_beta   90.00
_cell.angle_gamma   90.00
#
_symmetry.space_group_name_H-M   'P 1'
#
loop_
_entity.id
_entity.type
_entity.pdbx_description
1 polymer ?
#
loop_
_entity_poly.entity_id
_entity_poly.type
_entity_poly.pdbx_seq_one_letter_code
_entity_poly.pdbx_strand_id
1 'polypeptide(L)'
;MIARSSFSAQKLRAFFDLSFPLFHADHTFSQKDADKELVKLKRVSDDDKYFVSFKGKRYVYGIGSETRDSLYHLHNGESIVMMTTCKHNTDWKKFEDSRCEIDNEMYDKWDYNDLLRNSTFCLAPRGRRLASFRFIEALKAGCIPVILSDDWVLPFSEIIDWKKAVVFVPEKMSVLLVDQLGQYTYEQVKAMKEYGQEYYWKHLSNYKNIIETSIEVIFRRVKNQIRNNH
;
A
#
# COMPACT_ATOMS: atom_id res chain seq x y z
N MET A 1 -9.69 -14.19 -16.51
CA MET A 1 -10.16 -13.03 -15.70
C MET A 1 -9.53 -11.78 -16.29
N ILE A 2 -10.28 -10.72 -16.58
CA ILE A 2 -9.79 -9.56 -17.33
C ILE A 2 -9.16 -8.49 -16.41
N ALA A 3 -9.72 -8.26 -15.22
CA ALA A 3 -9.19 -7.31 -14.24
C ALA A 3 -9.16 -7.92 -12.83
N ARG A 4 -8.11 -7.65 -12.06
CA ARG A 4 -7.94 -8.15 -10.68
C ARG A 4 -6.95 -7.27 -9.93
N SER A 5 -7.16 -7.11 -8.63
CA SER A 5 -6.28 -6.27 -7.82
C SER A 5 -4.97 -6.91 -7.35
N SER A 6 -4.90 -8.23 -7.38
CA SER A 6 -3.80 -9.01 -6.80
C SER A 6 -3.16 -9.91 -7.87
N PHE A 7 -2.77 -9.35 -9.01
CA PHE A 7 -2.03 -10.10 -10.02
C PHE A 7 -0.58 -10.35 -9.59
N SER A 8 -0.13 -11.59 -9.81
CA SER A 8 1.29 -11.94 -9.78
C SER A 8 1.87 -11.77 -11.18
N ALA A 9 3.09 -11.26 -11.28
CA ALA A 9 3.83 -11.17 -12.54
C ALA A 9 3.92 -12.53 -13.26
N GLN A 10 4.00 -13.64 -12.51
CA GLN A 10 4.05 -15.00 -13.06
C GLN A 10 2.75 -15.45 -13.73
N LYS A 11 1.61 -14.86 -13.36
CA LYS A 11 0.27 -15.24 -13.85
C LYS A 11 -0.38 -14.18 -14.72
N LEU A 12 0.23 -13.01 -14.85
CA LEU A 12 -0.28 -11.91 -15.65
C LEU A 12 -0.06 -12.20 -17.13
N ARG A 13 -1.13 -12.19 -17.92
CA ARG A 13 -1.04 -12.19 -19.38
C ARG A 13 -0.83 -10.75 -19.84
N ALA A 14 0.40 -10.44 -20.24
CA ALA A 14 0.78 -9.13 -20.73
C ALA A 14 -0.19 -8.62 -21.81
N PHE A 15 -0.56 -7.34 -21.72
CA PHE A 15 -1.49 -6.65 -22.63
C PHE A 15 -2.92 -7.19 -22.69
N PHE A 16 -3.25 -8.29 -22.01
CA PHE A 16 -4.62 -8.79 -21.87
C PHE A 16 -5.19 -8.47 -20.48
N ASP A 17 -4.47 -8.85 -19.42
CA ASP A 17 -4.92 -8.67 -18.04
C ASP A 17 -4.70 -7.22 -17.58
N LEU A 18 -5.60 -6.71 -16.74
CA LEU A 18 -5.54 -5.36 -16.15
C LEU A 18 -5.32 -5.46 -14.63
N SER A 19 -4.15 -5.05 -14.15
CA SER A 19 -3.93 -4.87 -12.71
C SER A 19 -4.71 -3.66 -12.20
N PHE A 20 -5.55 -3.90 -11.20
CA PHE A 20 -6.58 -2.98 -10.72
C PHE A 20 -6.36 -2.60 -9.25
N PRO A 21 -6.73 -1.40 -8.77
CA PRO A 21 -6.51 -1.08 -7.37
C PRO A 21 -7.42 -1.89 -6.44
N LEU A 22 -6.95 -2.17 -5.21
CA LEU A 22 -7.77 -2.69 -4.13
C LEU A 22 -8.19 -1.51 -3.24
N PHE A 23 -9.50 -1.26 -3.12
CA PHE A 23 -10.07 -0.18 -2.32
C PHE A 23 -11.27 -0.66 -1.50
N HIS A 24 -11.58 0.05 -0.42
CA HIS A 24 -12.70 -0.26 0.46
C HIS A 24 -14.05 0.09 -0.19
N ALA A 25 -15.14 -0.48 0.34
CA ALA A 25 -16.48 -0.24 -0.21
C ALA A 25 -16.93 1.23 -0.06
N ASP A 26 -16.40 1.94 0.93
CA ASP A 26 -16.63 3.36 1.23
C ASP A 26 -15.66 4.30 0.49
N HIS A 27 -14.90 3.78 -0.47
CA HIS A 27 -14.03 4.60 -1.32
C HIS A 27 -14.84 5.70 -2.04
N THR A 28 -14.23 6.88 -2.23
CA THR A 28 -15.01 8.08 -2.59
C THR A 28 -15.78 7.92 -3.90
N PHE A 29 -17.09 8.16 -3.86
CA PHE A 29 -17.98 7.88 -4.99
C PHE A 29 -18.03 9.01 -6.02
N SER A 30 -17.98 10.27 -5.57
CA SER A 30 -18.03 11.44 -6.43
C SER A 30 -16.73 12.24 -6.37
N GLN A 31 -16.42 12.98 -7.45
CA GLN A 31 -15.30 13.92 -7.47
C GLN A 31 -15.40 14.95 -6.34
N LYS A 32 -16.63 15.44 -6.06
CA LYS A 32 -16.88 16.40 -4.99
C LYS A 32 -16.51 15.84 -3.61
N ASP A 33 -16.71 14.54 -3.37
CA ASP A 33 -16.32 13.91 -2.11
C ASP A 33 -14.81 13.72 -2.03
N ALA A 34 -14.17 13.36 -3.15
CA ALA A 34 -12.71 13.30 -3.25
C ALA A 34 -12.06 14.67 -2.96
N ASP A 35 -12.61 15.75 -3.52
CA ASP A 35 -12.09 17.12 -3.31
C ASP A 35 -12.23 17.57 -1.85
N LYS A 36 -13.36 17.25 -1.20
CA LYS A 36 -13.54 17.49 0.24
C LYS A 36 -12.52 16.73 1.08
N GLU A 37 -12.28 15.46 0.74
CA GLU A 37 -11.28 14.64 1.43
C GLU A 37 -9.87 15.20 1.25
N LEU A 38 -9.50 15.63 0.03
CA LEU A 38 -8.22 16.29 -0.24
C LEU A 38 -8.00 17.50 0.67
N VAL A 39 -9.01 18.34 0.87
CA VAL A 39 -8.92 19.50 1.77
C VAL A 39 -8.69 19.08 3.23
N LYS A 40 -9.38 18.02 3.70
CA LYS A 40 -9.18 17.48 5.07
C LYS A 40 -7.83 16.78 5.27
N LEU A 41 -7.18 16.37 4.20
CA LEU A 41 -5.92 15.62 4.21
C LEU A 41 -4.69 16.53 4.08
N LYS A 42 -4.88 17.84 3.87
CA LYS A 42 -3.78 18.80 3.94
C LYS A 42 -3.06 18.62 5.27
N ARG A 43 -1.77 18.29 5.19
CA ARG A 43 -0.94 18.08 6.35
C ARG A 43 -0.90 19.35 7.20
N VAL A 44 -0.97 19.17 8.51
CA VAL A 44 -0.83 20.27 9.49
C VAL A 44 0.65 20.66 9.65
N SER A 45 1.57 19.73 9.38
CA SER A 45 3.03 19.88 9.46
C SER A 45 3.70 19.14 8.29
N ASP A 46 4.81 19.68 7.79
CA ASP A 46 5.62 19.02 6.76
C ASP A 46 6.48 17.88 7.33
N ASP A 47 6.74 17.90 8.64
CA ASP A 47 7.56 16.91 9.33
C ASP A 47 6.71 15.76 9.88
N ASP A 48 7.07 14.54 9.50
CA ASP A 48 6.48 13.31 10.04
C ASP A 48 7.10 12.96 11.38
N LYS A 49 6.28 12.47 12.31
CA LYS A 49 6.74 11.99 13.62
C LYS A 49 7.43 10.63 13.54
N TYR A 50 6.96 9.75 12.64
CA TYR A 50 7.41 8.38 12.52
C TYR A 50 8.18 8.18 11.23
N PHE A 51 9.35 7.55 11.31
CA PHE A 51 10.16 7.21 10.14
C PHE A 51 9.46 6.14 9.31
N VAL A 52 9.06 5.03 9.92
CA VAL A 52 8.31 3.97 9.25
C VAL A 52 7.27 3.37 10.17
N SER A 53 6.08 3.09 9.61
CA SER A 53 5.01 2.48 10.37
C SER A 53 4.27 1.36 9.65
N PHE A 54 3.72 0.48 10.48
CA PHE A 54 2.78 -0.54 10.09
C PHE A 54 1.73 -0.72 11.18
N LYS A 55 0.46 -0.78 10.78
CA LYS A 55 -0.63 -1.23 11.65
C LYS A 55 -1.53 -2.18 10.87
N GLY A 56 -1.70 -3.40 11.35
CA GLY A 56 -2.61 -4.35 10.72
C GLY A 56 -2.54 -5.78 11.26
N LYS A 57 -3.05 -6.74 10.49
CA LYS A 57 -3.17 -8.13 10.92
C LYS A 57 -1.82 -8.85 10.90
N ARG A 58 -1.55 -9.62 11.96
CA ARG A 58 -0.54 -10.68 11.99
C ARG A 58 -1.26 -12.01 11.82
N TYR A 59 -1.00 -12.68 10.71
CA TYR A 59 -1.54 -14.02 10.48
C TYR A 59 -0.65 -15.01 11.24
N VAL A 60 -1.20 -15.73 12.22
CA VAL A 60 -0.40 -16.73 12.98
C VAL A 60 -0.06 -17.95 12.12
N TYR A 61 -0.78 -18.14 11.01
CA TYR A 61 -0.57 -19.23 10.06
C TYR A 61 -0.85 -18.80 8.61
N GLY A 62 -0.34 -19.59 7.67
CA GLY A 62 -0.61 -19.44 6.25
C GLY A 62 0.20 -18.34 5.56
N ILE A 63 -0.11 -18.09 4.30
CA ILE A 63 0.69 -17.19 3.44
C ILE A 63 0.73 -15.77 4.03
N GLY A 64 1.95 -15.23 4.14
CA GLY A 64 2.22 -13.91 4.69
C GLY A 64 2.31 -13.87 6.21
N SER A 65 2.24 -15.02 6.92
CA SER A 65 2.45 -15.06 8.37
C SER A 65 3.86 -14.63 8.75
N GLU A 66 4.88 -15.27 8.16
CA GLU A 66 6.30 -15.04 8.46
C GLU A 66 6.70 -13.57 8.30
N THR A 67 6.42 -12.97 7.13
CA THR A 67 6.71 -11.55 6.86
C THR A 67 6.00 -10.61 7.84
N ARG A 68 4.80 -10.95 8.33
CA ARG A 68 4.06 -10.10 9.30
C ARG A 68 4.55 -10.29 10.73
N ASP A 69 4.98 -11.50 11.05
CA ASP A 69 5.51 -11.87 12.35
C ASP A 69 6.86 -11.18 12.59
N SER A 70 7.72 -11.14 11.56
CA SER A 70 9.04 -10.52 11.63
C SER A 70 9.00 -9.01 11.87
N LEU A 71 7.95 -8.31 11.42
CA LEU A 71 7.82 -6.85 11.59
C LEU A 71 7.83 -6.43 13.05
N TYR A 72 7.36 -7.28 13.96
CA TYR A 72 7.37 -6.99 15.38
C TYR A 72 8.78 -6.64 15.89
N HIS A 73 9.81 -7.30 15.37
CA HIS A 73 11.19 -7.08 15.79
C HIS A 73 11.78 -5.73 15.37
N LEU A 74 11.11 -5.02 14.46
CA LEU A 74 11.53 -3.67 14.04
C LEU A 74 11.00 -2.59 14.99
N HIS A 75 9.99 -2.89 15.81
CA HIS A 75 9.34 -1.89 16.64
C HIS A 75 10.27 -1.35 17.73
N ASN A 76 10.38 -0.02 17.83
CA ASN A 76 11.12 0.64 18.90
C ASN A 76 10.27 1.59 19.76
N GLY A 77 8.97 1.75 19.45
CA GLY A 77 8.07 2.64 20.22
C GLY A 77 8.22 4.14 19.93
N GLU A 78 9.25 4.53 19.18
CA GLU A 78 9.61 5.92 18.92
C GLU A 78 9.41 6.25 17.45
N SER A 79 10.45 6.12 16.62
CA SER A 79 10.43 6.42 15.19
C SER A 79 9.93 5.26 14.33
N ILE A 80 9.90 4.03 14.87
CA ILE A 80 9.52 2.80 14.16
C ILE A 80 8.36 2.13 14.89
N VAL A 81 7.18 2.17 14.26
CA VAL A 81 5.93 1.73 14.88
C VAL A 81 5.37 0.51 14.14
N MET A 82 5.36 -0.67 14.78
CA MET A 82 4.81 -1.90 14.19
C MET A 82 3.75 -2.44 15.13
N MET A 83 2.48 -2.21 14.77
CA MET A 83 1.32 -2.56 15.58
C MET A 83 0.54 -3.68 14.91
N THR A 84 0.58 -4.87 15.51
CA THR A 84 -0.05 -6.08 14.97
C THR A 84 -1.26 -6.51 15.76
N THR A 85 -2.26 -7.09 15.10
CA THR A 85 -3.38 -7.78 15.78
C THR A 85 -3.55 -9.19 15.24
N CYS A 86 -3.80 -10.14 16.14
CA CYS A 86 -4.18 -11.50 15.78
C CYS A 86 -5.66 -11.61 15.41
N LYS A 87 -6.49 -10.60 15.68
CA LYS A 87 -7.94 -10.64 15.43
C LYS A 87 -8.20 -10.68 13.92
N HIS A 88 -8.47 -11.87 13.38
CA HIS A 88 -8.81 -12.04 11.97
C HIS A 88 -9.80 -13.19 11.73
N ASN A 89 -10.80 -12.96 10.88
CA ASN A 89 -11.92 -13.90 10.70
C ASN A 89 -12.60 -14.25 12.04
N THR A 90 -13.47 -15.26 12.05
CA THR A 90 -14.18 -15.71 13.25
C THR A 90 -13.40 -16.75 14.05
N ASP A 91 -12.38 -17.37 13.46
CA ASP A 91 -11.68 -18.54 13.99
C ASP A 91 -10.27 -18.25 14.51
N TRP A 92 -9.82 -16.97 14.56
CA TRP A 92 -8.46 -16.64 14.99
C TRP A 92 -8.07 -17.20 16.36
N LYS A 93 -9.03 -17.27 17.30
CA LYS A 93 -8.80 -17.84 18.65
C LYS A 93 -8.33 -19.30 18.61
N LYS A 94 -8.65 -20.06 17.56
CA LYS A 94 -8.18 -21.44 17.42
C LYS A 94 -6.68 -21.56 17.18
N PHE A 95 -6.08 -20.49 16.66
CA PHE A 95 -4.68 -20.43 16.26
C PHE A 95 -3.95 -19.31 17.01
N GLU A 96 -4.48 -18.86 18.15
CA GLU A 96 -3.81 -17.84 18.94
C GLU A 96 -2.55 -18.40 19.59
N ASP A 97 -1.50 -17.59 19.58
CA ASP A 97 -0.26 -17.85 20.31
C ASP A 97 -0.21 -16.97 21.58
N SER A 98 0.81 -17.18 22.41
CA SER A 98 0.99 -16.45 23.66
C SER A 98 1.23 -14.95 23.48
N ARG A 99 1.59 -14.46 22.28
CA ARG A 99 1.80 -13.03 22.00
C ARG A 99 0.51 -12.31 21.63
N CYS A 100 -0.53 -13.03 21.21
CA CYS A 100 -1.76 -12.42 20.69
C CYS A 100 -2.47 -11.47 21.67
N GLU A 101 -2.40 -11.72 22.98
CA GLU A 101 -2.97 -10.81 23.98
C GLU A 101 -2.27 -9.45 23.98
N ILE A 102 -0.93 -9.46 24.05
CA ILE A 102 -0.08 -8.26 24.04
C ILE A 102 -0.22 -7.50 22.71
N ASP A 103 -0.20 -8.23 21.58
CA ASP A 103 -0.42 -7.66 20.25
C ASP A 103 -1.73 -6.88 20.20
N ASN A 104 -2.82 -7.48 20.67
CA ASN A 104 -4.14 -6.85 20.63
C ASN A 104 -4.24 -5.63 21.55
N GLU A 105 -3.68 -5.69 22.76
CA GLU A 105 -3.69 -4.55 23.68
C GLU A 105 -2.89 -3.37 23.11
N MET A 106 -1.69 -3.64 22.57
CA MET A 106 -0.86 -2.61 21.96
C MET A 106 -1.48 -2.06 20.68
N TYR A 107 -2.13 -2.91 19.88
CA TYR A 107 -2.84 -2.49 18.69
C TYR A 107 -3.90 -1.44 19.04
N ASP A 108 -4.73 -1.66 20.05
CA ASP A 108 -5.87 -0.78 20.36
C ASP A 108 -5.43 0.61 20.89
N LYS A 109 -4.16 0.80 21.29
CA LYS A 109 -3.61 2.08 21.77
C LYS A 109 -3.30 3.10 20.66
N TRP A 110 -3.26 2.67 19.40
CA TRP A 110 -2.81 3.51 18.28
C TRP A 110 -3.94 3.78 17.29
N ASP A 111 -4.24 5.05 17.00
CA ASP A 111 -5.15 5.39 15.91
C ASP A 111 -4.51 5.11 14.54
N TYR A 112 -5.29 4.51 13.66
CA TYR A 112 -4.83 4.08 12.35
C TYR A 112 -4.52 5.24 11.40
N ASN A 113 -5.43 6.21 11.36
CA ASN A 113 -5.33 7.34 10.43
C ASN A 113 -4.25 8.32 10.88
N ASP A 114 -4.15 8.56 12.19
CA ASP A 114 -3.10 9.40 12.76
C ASP A 114 -1.73 8.80 12.55
N LEU A 115 -1.57 7.49 12.73
CA LEU A 115 -0.30 6.81 12.46
C LEU A 115 0.09 6.96 10.98
N LEU A 116 -0.86 6.71 10.08
CA LEU A 116 -0.64 6.78 8.63
C LEU A 116 -0.25 8.19 8.16
N ARG A 117 -0.90 9.24 8.69
CA ARG A 117 -0.65 10.64 8.33
C ARG A 117 0.67 11.20 8.88
N ASN A 118 1.13 10.66 10.00
CA ASN A 118 2.35 11.11 10.68
C ASN A 118 3.57 10.23 10.39
N SER A 119 3.53 9.42 9.33
CA SER A 119 4.63 8.51 8.95
C SER A 119 5.24 8.91 7.60
N THR A 120 6.55 8.81 7.50
CA THR A 120 7.27 8.99 6.21
C THR A 120 7.07 7.80 5.30
N PHE A 121 7.32 6.59 5.82
CA PHE A 121 7.16 5.33 5.12
C PHE A 121 6.06 4.48 5.76
N CYS A 122 5.24 3.84 4.94
CA CYS A 122 4.16 2.98 5.40
C CYS A 122 4.30 1.60 4.79
N LEU A 123 4.49 0.59 5.64
CA LEU A 123 4.58 -0.77 5.13
C LEU A 123 3.22 -1.19 4.56
N ALA A 124 3.27 -1.75 3.36
CA ALA A 124 2.18 -2.42 2.69
C ALA A 124 2.60 -3.88 2.40
N PRO A 125 2.79 -4.72 3.43
CA PRO A 125 3.06 -6.12 3.16
C PRO A 125 1.85 -6.79 2.54
N ARG A 126 2.09 -7.89 1.82
CA ARG A 126 1.02 -8.76 1.38
C ARG A 126 0.26 -9.34 2.56
N GLY A 127 -0.97 -9.74 2.32
CA GLY A 127 -1.67 -10.65 3.22
C GLY A 127 -1.75 -12.04 2.58
N ARG A 128 -2.91 -12.67 2.74
CA ARG A 128 -3.24 -13.90 1.97
C ARG A 128 -3.29 -13.67 0.45
N ARG A 129 -3.40 -12.40 0.03
CA ARG A 129 -3.32 -11.92 -1.35
C ARG A 129 -2.16 -10.92 -1.47
N LEU A 130 -1.68 -10.70 -2.70
CA LEU A 130 -0.56 -9.80 -2.99
C LEU A 130 -0.91 -8.33 -2.73
N ALA A 131 -2.13 -7.93 -3.08
CA ALA A 131 -2.59 -6.57 -2.86
C ALA A 131 -2.93 -6.30 -1.39
N SER A 132 -2.70 -5.07 -0.96
CA SER A 132 -3.02 -4.57 0.36
C SER A 132 -3.81 -3.27 0.24
N PHE A 133 -4.89 -3.11 1.02
CA PHE A 133 -5.63 -1.85 1.09
C PHE A 133 -4.73 -0.68 1.52
N ARG A 134 -3.72 -0.98 2.37
CA ARG A 134 -2.72 -0.02 2.82
C ARG A 134 -1.99 0.69 1.69
N PHE A 135 -1.88 0.06 0.52
CA PHE A 135 -1.20 0.67 -0.61
C PHE A 135 -1.83 2.02 -0.99
N ILE A 136 -3.14 2.04 -1.21
CA ILE A 136 -3.83 3.27 -1.61
C ILE A 136 -4.03 4.22 -0.42
N GLU A 137 -4.21 3.67 0.78
CA GLU A 137 -4.38 4.48 2.00
C GLU A 137 -3.10 5.28 2.29
N ALA A 138 -1.93 4.64 2.19
CA ALA A 138 -0.64 5.30 2.37
C ALA A 138 -0.45 6.45 1.37
N LEU A 139 -0.71 6.20 0.08
CA LEU A 139 -0.66 7.26 -0.94
C LEU A 139 -1.62 8.41 -0.60
N LYS A 140 -2.87 8.11 -0.22
CA LYS A 140 -3.88 9.09 0.21
C LYS A 140 -3.41 9.96 1.38
N ALA A 141 -2.67 9.39 2.32
CA ALA A 141 -2.12 10.10 3.49
C ALA A 141 -0.77 10.79 3.23
N GLY A 142 -0.18 10.61 2.05
CA GLY A 142 1.14 11.16 1.72
C GLY A 142 2.27 10.39 2.39
N CYS A 143 2.00 9.16 2.82
CA CYS A 143 2.99 8.23 3.35
C CYS A 143 3.51 7.35 2.21
N ILE A 144 4.82 7.23 2.06
CA ILE A 144 5.43 6.47 0.95
C ILE A 144 5.16 4.97 1.18
N PRO A 145 4.45 4.28 0.27
CA PRO A 145 4.21 2.86 0.42
C PRO A 145 5.52 2.07 0.26
N VAL A 146 5.79 1.19 1.22
CA VAL A 146 6.87 0.19 1.16
C VAL A 146 6.24 -1.16 0.89
N ILE A 147 6.42 -1.65 -0.33
CA ILE A 147 5.80 -2.88 -0.82
C ILE A 147 6.64 -4.08 -0.39
N LEU A 148 6.06 -4.90 0.49
CA LEU A 148 6.60 -6.20 0.92
C LEU A 148 5.69 -7.30 0.36
N SER A 149 5.71 -7.47 -0.96
CA SER A 149 4.79 -8.35 -1.70
C SER A 149 5.47 -8.76 -3.00
N ASP A 150 6.16 -9.89 -2.97
CA ASP A 150 6.96 -10.34 -4.12
C ASP A 150 6.04 -10.65 -5.32
N ASP A 151 6.50 -10.29 -6.52
CA ASP A 151 5.79 -10.44 -7.80
C ASP A 151 4.47 -9.67 -7.94
N TRP A 152 4.11 -8.78 -7.02
CA TRP A 152 2.89 -7.99 -7.17
C TRP A 152 3.00 -6.98 -8.30
N VAL A 153 2.11 -7.11 -9.29
CA VAL A 153 1.97 -6.11 -10.36
C VAL A 153 1.07 -5.00 -9.84
N LEU A 154 1.64 -3.82 -9.60
CA LEU A 154 0.89 -2.66 -9.12
C LEU A 154 -0.16 -2.18 -10.15
N PRO A 155 -1.27 -1.58 -9.69
CA PRO A 155 -2.35 -1.17 -10.57
C PRO A 155 -1.88 -0.13 -11.59
N PHE A 156 -2.37 -0.25 -12.82
CA PHE A 156 -2.11 0.73 -13.89
C PHE A 156 -0.62 1.04 -14.16
N SER A 157 0.27 0.07 -13.98
CA SER A 157 1.73 0.23 -14.19
C SER A 157 2.14 0.62 -15.63
N GLU A 158 1.22 0.58 -16.60
CA GLU A 158 1.42 1.09 -17.98
C GLU A 158 1.24 2.62 -18.10
N ILE A 159 0.64 3.24 -17.10
CA ILE A 159 0.39 4.69 -17.04
C ILE A 159 1.18 5.31 -15.88
N ILE A 160 1.25 4.61 -14.75
CA ILE A 160 1.84 5.11 -13.51
C ILE A 160 3.24 4.51 -13.34
N ASP A 161 4.24 5.39 -13.27
CA ASP A 161 5.62 5.00 -12.96
C ASP A 161 5.82 4.88 -11.45
N TRP A 162 5.46 3.72 -10.90
CA TRP A 162 5.49 3.50 -9.46
C TRP A 162 6.87 3.64 -8.82
N LYS A 163 7.97 3.50 -9.58
CA LYS A 163 9.34 3.68 -9.07
C LYS A 163 9.57 5.08 -8.50
N LYS A 164 8.77 6.06 -8.89
CA LYS A 164 8.84 7.44 -8.40
C LYS A 164 8.11 7.66 -7.07
N ALA A 165 7.24 6.75 -6.65
CA ALA A 165 6.32 6.97 -5.54
C ALA A 165 6.33 5.88 -4.47
N VAL A 166 6.98 4.73 -4.72
CA VAL A 166 6.96 3.57 -3.83
C VAL A 166 8.35 2.98 -3.67
N VAL A 167 8.58 2.29 -2.55
CA VAL A 167 9.77 1.47 -2.33
C VAL A 167 9.37 0.00 -2.43
N PHE A 168 10.12 -0.80 -3.18
CA PHE A 168 9.95 -2.25 -3.21
C PHE A 168 11.02 -2.90 -2.33
N VAL A 169 10.60 -3.70 -1.36
CA VAL A 169 11.49 -4.48 -0.49
C VAL A 169 11.12 -5.95 -0.64
N PRO A 170 12.06 -6.83 -0.99
CA PRO A 170 11.79 -8.26 -1.04
C PRO A 170 11.33 -8.78 0.32
N GLU A 171 10.34 -9.68 0.36
CA GLU A 171 9.76 -10.17 1.63
C GLU A 171 10.84 -10.74 2.59
N LYS A 172 11.80 -11.46 2.02
CA LYS A 172 12.96 -12.03 2.74
C LYS A 172 13.92 -11.00 3.36
N MET A 173 13.84 -9.74 2.93
CA MET A 173 14.68 -8.64 3.43
C MET A 173 13.95 -7.77 4.47
N SER A 174 12.77 -8.20 4.95
CA SER A 174 11.98 -7.45 5.94
C SER A 174 12.78 -7.00 7.18
N VAL A 175 13.73 -7.80 7.65
CA VAL A 175 14.56 -7.44 8.82
C VAL A 175 15.53 -6.28 8.53
N LEU A 176 15.97 -6.12 7.29
CA LEU A 176 16.92 -5.08 6.86
C LEU A 176 16.21 -3.83 6.29
N LEU A 177 14.88 -3.77 6.37
CA LEU A 177 14.12 -2.72 5.70
C LEU A 177 14.48 -1.32 6.20
N VAL A 178 14.77 -1.17 7.50
CA VAL A 178 15.06 0.13 8.13
C VAL A 178 16.33 0.73 7.53
N ASP A 179 17.38 -0.09 7.40
CA ASP A 179 18.66 0.33 6.81
C ASP A 179 18.51 0.69 5.32
N GLN A 180 17.64 -0.02 4.59
CA GLN A 180 17.37 0.29 3.18
C GLN A 180 16.61 1.61 3.03
N LEU A 181 15.60 1.85 3.86
CA LEU A 181 14.85 3.10 3.84
C LEU A 181 15.72 4.29 4.28
N GLY A 182 16.68 4.07 5.17
CA GLY A 182 17.60 5.11 5.66
C GLY A 182 18.56 5.64 4.60
N GLN A 183 18.66 5.01 3.42
CA GLN A 183 19.53 5.45 2.33
C GLN A 183 18.90 6.58 1.48
N TYR A 184 17.60 6.81 1.60
CA TYR A 184 16.92 7.86 0.85
C TYR A 184 17.21 9.24 1.45
N THR A 185 17.57 10.21 0.59
CA THR A 185 17.75 11.59 1.03
C THR A 185 16.40 12.26 1.29
N TYR A 186 16.44 13.38 2.01
CA TYR A 186 15.25 14.21 2.25
C TYR A 186 14.56 14.64 0.94
N GLU A 187 15.33 15.05 -0.07
CA GLU A 187 14.82 15.48 -1.37
C GLU A 187 14.13 14.33 -2.12
N GLN A 188 14.73 13.13 -2.07
CA GLN A 188 14.13 11.94 -2.65
C GLN A 188 12.82 11.59 -1.96
N VAL A 189 12.80 11.58 -0.63
CA VAL A 189 11.59 11.33 0.16
C VAL A 189 10.49 12.35 -0.17
N LYS A 190 10.84 13.64 -0.21
CA LYS A 190 9.88 14.69 -0.56
C LYS A 190 9.28 14.49 -1.95
N ALA A 191 10.12 14.25 -2.95
CA ALA A 191 9.67 13.99 -4.32
C ALA A 191 8.77 12.74 -4.40
N MET A 192 9.11 11.67 -3.68
CA MET A 192 8.32 10.44 -3.64
C MET A 192 6.92 10.66 -3.06
N LYS A 193 6.80 11.46 -2.00
CA LYS A 193 5.50 11.85 -1.42
C LYS A 193 4.66 12.65 -2.40
N GLU A 194 5.26 13.62 -3.08
CA GLU A 194 4.60 14.46 -4.08
C GLU A 194 4.06 13.61 -5.23
N TYR A 195 4.89 12.73 -5.81
CA TYR A 195 4.45 11.79 -6.84
C TYR A 195 3.35 10.83 -6.35
N GLY A 196 3.49 10.29 -5.13
CA GLY A 196 2.51 9.37 -4.57
C GLY A 196 1.13 10.01 -4.39
N GLN A 197 1.09 11.24 -3.86
CA GLN A 197 -0.13 12.03 -3.76
C GLN A 197 -0.71 12.35 -5.14
N GLU A 198 0.11 12.84 -6.08
CA GLU A 198 -0.33 13.15 -7.45
C GLU A 198 -0.98 11.92 -8.11
N TYR A 199 -0.31 10.77 -8.06
CA TYR A 199 -0.82 9.52 -8.64
C TYR A 199 -2.13 9.08 -7.99
N TYR A 200 -2.24 9.20 -6.67
CA TYR A 200 -3.49 8.88 -5.98
C TYR A 200 -4.62 9.80 -6.44
N TRP A 201 -4.43 11.12 -6.36
CA TRP A 201 -5.49 12.09 -6.67
C TRP A 201 -5.94 12.01 -8.12
N LYS A 202 -5.00 11.79 -9.04
CA LYS A 202 -5.26 11.70 -10.47
C LYS A 202 -5.88 10.38 -10.90
N HIS A 203 -5.43 9.25 -10.36
CA HIS A 203 -5.79 7.92 -10.90
C HIS A 203 -6.63 7.06 -9.97
N LEU A 204 -6.54 7.27 -8.66
CA LEU A 204 -7.06 6.32 -7.66
C LEU A 204 -8.09 6.93 -6.69
N SER A 205 -8.29 8.25 -6.70
CA SER A 205 -9.06 8.93 -5.65
C SER A 205 -10.53 8.57 -5.60
N ASN A 206 -11.15 8.28 -6.74
CA ASN A 206 -12.56 7.91 -6.86
C ASN A 206 -12.80 6.93 -8.03
N TYR A 207 -14.00 6.38 -8.14
CA TYR A 207 -14.36 5.42 -9.20
C TYR A 207 -14.19 5.99 -10.61
N LYS A 208 -14.55 7.26 -10.83
CA LYS A 208 -14.43 7.91 -12.13
C LYS A 208 -12.97 7.88 -12.60
N ASN A 209 -12.04 8.32 -11.75
CA ASN A 209 -10.62 8.35 -12.09
C ASN A 209 -10.04 6.94 -12.32
N ILE A 210 -10.48 5.95 -11.54
CA ILE A 210 -10.08 4.54 -11.71
C ILE A 210 -10.59 3.98 -13.05
N ILE A 211 -11.85 4.26 -13.40
CA ILE A 211 -12.46 3.83 -14.66
C ILE A 211 -11.78 4.52 -15.85
N GLU A 212 -11.60 5.84 -15.78
CA GLU A 212 -10.92 6.61 -16.83
C GLU A 212 -9.49 6.12 -17.05
N THR A 213 -8.74 5.86 -15.97
CA THR A 213 -7.38 5.29 -16.06
C THR A 213 -7.40 3.88 -16.67
N SER A 214 -8.39 3.05 -16.31
CA SER A 214 -8.55 1.71 -16.88
C SER A 214 -8.83 1.77 -18.39
N ILE A 215 -9.71 2.68 -18.79
CA ILE A 215 -10.04 2.94 -20.20
C ILE A 215 -8.80 3.42 -20.94
N GLU A 216 -8.02 4.34 -20.36
CA GLU A 216 -6.78 4.83 -20.96
C GLU A 216 -5.77 3.70 -21.20
N VAL A 217 -5.61 2.76 -20.26
CA VAL A 217 -4.73 1.58 -20.46
C VAL A 217 -5.19 0.80 -21.70
N ILE A 218 -6.48 0.51 -21.80
CA ILE A 218 -7.04 -0.26 -22.92
C ILE A 218 -6.86 0.50 -24.24
N PHE A 219 -7.16 1.80 -24.29
CA PHE A 219 -6.97 2.61 -25.50
C PHE A 219 -5.52 2.66 -25.95
N ARG A 220 -4.56 2.79 -25.03
CA ARG A 220 -3.12 2.75 -25.35
C ARG A 220 -2.73 1.41 -25.99
N ARG A 221 -3.22 0.29 -25.44
CA ARG A 221 -2.97 -1.05 -25.98
C ARG A 221 -3.52 -1.20 -27.40
N VAL A 222 -4.76 -0.80 -27.64
CA VAL A 222 -5.40 -0.86 -28.98
C VAL A 222 -4.66 0.02 -29.98
N LYS A 223 -4.33 1.25 -29.60
CA LYS A 223 -3.59 2.18 -30.47
C LYS A 223 -2.21 1.62 -30.86
N ASN A 224 -1.50 1.02 -29.91
CA ASN A 224 -0.19 0.41 -30.18
C ASN A 224 -0.32 -0.81 -31.11
N GLN A 225 -1.36 -1.63 -30.96
CA GLN A 225 -1.61 -2.74 -31.89
C GLN A 225 -1.88 -2.25 -33.31
N ILE A 226 -2.71 -1.22 -33.49
CA ILE A 226 -2.97 -0.63 -34.81
C ILE A 226 -1.67 -0.12 -35.44
N ARG A 227 -0.82 0.57 -34.67
CA ARG A 227 0.47 1.09 -35.16
C ARG A 227 1.47 0.01 -35.55
N ASN A 228 1.45 -1.14 -34.88
CA ASN A 228 2.37 -2.25 -35.17
C ASN A 228 1.93 -3.15 -36.33
N ASN A 229 0.68 -2.99 -36.79
CA ASN A 229 0.11 -3.74 -37.92
C ASN A 229 0.18 -2.96 -39.25
N HIS A 230 0.78 -1.77 -39.25
CA HIS A 230 1.07 -0.92 -40.41
C HIS A 230 2.58 -0.66 -40.48
#